data_AF-A0A932WRX0-F1
#
_entry.id   AF-A0A932WRX0-F1
#
_cell.length_a   1.000
_cell.length_b   1.000
_cell.length_c   1.000
_cell.angle_alpha   90.00
_cell.angle_beta   90.00
_cell.angle_gamma   90.00
#
_symmetry.space_group_name_H-M   'P 1'
#
loop_
_entity.id
_entity.type
_entity.pdbx_description
1 polymer ?
#
loop_
_entity_poly.entity_id
_entity_poly.type
_entity_poly.pdbx_seq_one_letter_code
_entity_poly.pdbx_strand_id
1 'polypeptide(L)'
;MAKEIRNPKSQMTQEGMHVRGSHREKFRAICSFVWRVVLYAHLVAAGFWWWLMPGGFPLVHPRFWTNAVLPVAAGAVCFTCLLSERRKNAAWRMATGAALPAFWLAACITAALLFPMSARRFGVPAAGCTVLIATAFWATTRGERLPRRKVVISTISAGIVAAGFVWAQRAPRAGTRPLGEALPSIHEDVEPARAGLPVTLSQGVTIFPGVGQINFVQPLQEGPSRKTESNQDSGATPERSKRYSLEIQPLLTFESRSPDRCWTIFARRRDREGPERRLISLHRSNSELLAHFRDDGESALKISTTETRKAVVIEGWTRLNRPIYSHLNSYATITVLGCQRPALAFSPCPAVLVDVEPFDYPVGRPMRLGYVDALNRFHVVRARSGEKGPFTEFGSGDLARDDALTMTVFDGKSPVCRISLDDWSAQASHDLSPTAGWGLPANAIEFSQVSDASLGSSPIVIGITLSGTSVGRGWDSVGHAAGTYRNRMRIEWMEKSAEFGIRNSE
;
A
#
# COMPACT_ATOMS: atom_id res chain seq x y z
N MET A 1 -35.46 -48.17 73.72
CA MET A 1 -34.40 -47.49 72.93
C MET A 1 -34.07 -48.34 71.72
N ALA A 2 -34.71 -48.10 70.57
CA ALA A 2 -34.37 -48.78 69.32
C ALA A 2 -33.35 -47.92 68.56
N LYS A 3 -32.17 -48.48 68.31
CA LYS A 3 -31.06 -47.81 67.60
C LYS A 3 -31.32 -47.97 66.10
N GLU A 4 -31.76 -46.89 65.47
CA GLU A 4 -32.04 -46.85 64.03
C GLU A 4 -30.74 -47.09 63.25
N ILE A 5 -30.60 -48.29 62.67
CA ILE A 5 -29.46 -48.67 61.83
C ILE A 5 -29.66 -47.97 60.48
N ARG A 6 -29.11 -46.75 60.34
CA ARG A 6 -29.09 -46.05 59.05
C ARG A 6 -28.29 -46.86 58.03
N ASN A 7 -28.93 -47.16 56.91
CA ASN A 7 -28.36 -47.93 55.81
C ASN A 7 -27.18 -47.16 55.17
N PRO A 8 -25.94 -47.66 55.26
CA PRO A 8 -24.74 -46.96 54.77
C PRO A 8 -24.74 -46.71 53.26
N LYS A 9 -25.57 -47.44 52.49
CA LYS A 9 -25.74 -47.20 51.04
C LYS A 9 -26.40 -45.85 50.73
N SER A 10 -27.20 -45.30 51.65
CA SER A 10 -27.87 -44.01 51.44
C SER A 10 -26.93 -42.80 51.61
N GLN A 11 -25.92 -42.90 52.48
CA GLN A 11 -24.93 -41.85 52.69
C GLN A 11 -23.95 -41.72 51.52
N MET A 12 -23.52 -42.83 50.93
CA MET A 12 -22.65 -42.80 49.73
C MET A 12 -23.32 -42.13 48.51
N THR A 13 -24.64 -42.22 48.36
CA THR A 13 -25.36 -41.54 47.26
C THR A 13 -25.49 -40.03 47.44
N GLN A 14 -25.54 -39.52 48.68
CA GLN A 14 -25.64 -38.07 48.91
C GLN A 14 -24.30 -37.35 48.74
N GLU A 15 -23.19 -37.94 49.23
CA GLU A 15 -21.86 -37.35 49.05
C GLU A 15 -21.44 -37.29 47.57
N GLY A 16 -21.72 -38.35 46.79
CA GLY A 16 -21.43 -38.38 45.36
C GLY A 16 -22.22 -37.35 44.54
N MET A 17 -23.45 -36.99 44.95
CA MET A 17 -24.24 -35.93 44.31
C MET A 17 -23.69 -34.53 44.63
N HIS A 18 -23.22 -34.30 45.85
CA HIS A 18 -22.70 -32.99 46.27
C HIS A 18 -21.38 -32.63 45.56
N VAL A 19 -20.50 -33.62 45.33
CA VAL A 19 -19.24 -33.42 44.60
C VAL A 19 -19.49 -33.09 43.12
N ARG A 20 -20.43 -33.78 42.46
CA ARG A 20 -20.77 -33.52 41.05
C ARG A 20 -21.39 -32.12 40.81
N GLY A 21 -22.10 -31.58 41.80
CA GLY A 21 -22.63 -30.21 41.75
C GLY A 21 -21.52 -29.16 41.72
N SER A 22 -20.55 -29.27 42.63
CA SER A 22 -19.45 -28.30 42.77
C SER A 22 -18.59 -28.17 41.51
N HIS A 23 -18.26 -29.28 40.84
CA HIS A 23 -17.47 -29.23 39.60
C HIS A 23 -18.20 -28.54 38.45
N ARG A 24 -19.52 -28.74 38.33
CA ARG A 24 -20.34 -28.10 37.28
C ARG A 24 -20.45 -26.59 37.48
N GLU A 25 -20.59 -26.15 38.73
CA GLU A 25 -20.65 -24.73 39.07
C GLU A 25 -19.33 -24.02 38.79
N LYS A 26 -18.20 -24.61 39.22
CA LYS A 26 -16.86 -24.11 38.92
C LYS A 26 -16.63 -24.01 37.41
N PHE A 27 -16.96 -25.06 36.66
CA PHE A 27 -16.82 -25.08 35.20
C PHE A 27 -17.66 -23.99 34.53
N ARG A 28 -18.93 -23.81 34.95
CA ARG A 28 -19.80 -22.77 34.41
C ARG A 28 -19.28 -21.36 34.73
N ALA A 29 -18.75 -21.14 35.94
CA ALA A 29 -18.14 -19.86 36.33
C ALA A 29 -16.92 -19.53 35.46
N ILE A 30 -16.05 -20.52 35.21
CA ILE A 30 -14.89 -20.37 34.31
C ILE A 30 -15.35 -20.05 32.89
N CYS A 31 -16.31 -20.78 32.33
CA CYS A 31 -16.82 -20.52 30.99
C CYS A 31 -17.48 -19.14 30.87
N SER A 32 -18.20 -18.70 31.90
CA SER A 32 -18.80 -17.36 31.97
C SER A 32 -17.73 -16.28 31.99
N PHE A 33 -16.67 -16.47 32.77
CA PHE A 33 -15.53 -15.55 32.78
C PHE A 33 -14.87 -15.47 31.39
N VAL A 34 -14.53 -16.62 30.78
CA VAL A 34 -13.95 -16.68 29.44
C VAL A 34 -14.84 -15.98 28.40
N TRP A 35 -16.15 -16.23 28.44
CA TRP A 35 -17.10 -15.58 27.54
C TRP A 35 -17.11 -14.05 27.67
N ARG A 36 -17.06 -13.52 28.90
CA ARG A 36 -16.95 -12.06 29.11
C ARG A 36 -15.64 -11.51 28.58
N VAL A 37 -14.52 -12.20 28.79
CA VAL A 37 -13.22 -11.83 28.21
C VAL A 37 -13.30 -11.75 26.69
N VAL A 38 -13.95 -12.73 26.04
CA VAL A 38 -14.19 -12.71 24.59
C VAL A 38 -14.97 -11.46 24.18
N LEU A 39 -16.07 -11.12 24.86
CA LEU A 39 -16.87 -9.93 24.54
C LEU A 39 -16.09 -8.63 24.71
N TYR A 40 -15.31 -8.49 25.78
CA TYR A 40 -14.45 -7.31 25.99
C TYR A 40 -13.35 -7.22 24.95
N ALA A 41 -12.71 -8.34 24.59
CA ALA A 41 -11.70 -8.38 23.54
C ALA A 41 -12.27 -7.89 22.20
N HIS A 42 -13.51 -8.25 21.86
CA HIS A 42 -14.17 -7.78 20.64
C HIS A 42 -14.55 -6.29 20.69
N LEU A 43 -14.96 -5.77 21.86
CA LEU A 43 -15.19 -4.33 22.03
C LEU A 43 -13.90 -3.53 21.79
N VAL A 44 -12.80 -4.00 22.38
CA VAL A 44 -11.48 -3.39 22.20
C VAL A 44 -11.02 -3.49 20.75
N ALA A 45 -11.15 -4.66 20.12
CA ALA A 45 -10.80 -4.88 18.71
C ALA A 45 -11.63 -3.99 17.77
N ALA A 46 -12.92 -3.81 18.03
CA ALA A 46 -13.77 -2.90 17.26
C ALA A 46 -13.31 -1.44 17.40
N GLY A 47 -12.97 -1.00 18.61
CA GLY A 47 -12.39 0.34 18.83
C GLY A 47 -11.09 0.55 18.08
N PHE A 48 -10.16 -0.42 18.16
CA PHE A 48 -8.91 -0.38 17.40
C PHE A 48 -9.14 -0.37 15.89
N TRP A 49 -10.02 -1.23 15.38
CA TRP A 49 -10.35 -1.26 13.95
C TRP A 49 -10.89 0.08 13.47
N TRP A 50 -11.84 0.66 14.20
CA TRP A 50 -12.43 1.95 13.86
C TRP A 50 -11.41 3.09 13.84
N TRP A 51 -10.43 3.05 14.75
CA TRP A 51 -9.37 4.06 14.82
C TRP A 51 -8.25 3.86 13.79
N LEU A 52 -7.91 2.61 13.45
CA LEU A 52 -6.75 2.28 12.62
C LEU A 52 -7.07 2.20 11.13
N MET A 53 -8.29 1.78 10.77
CA MET A 53 -8.68 1.58 9.37
C MET A 53 -9.00 2.89 8.67
N PRO A 54 -8.76 2.99 7.36
CA PRO A 54 -9.02 4.21 6.60
C PRO A 54 -10.50 4.57 6.60
N GLY A 55 -10.78 5.87 6.72
CA GLY A 55 -12.11 6.48 6.67
C GLY A 55 -12.36 7.25 5.38
N GLY A 56 -13.45 8.03 5.35
CA GLY A 56 -13.73 8.93 4.21
C GLY A 56 -14.17 8.24 2.92
N PHE A 57 -14.59 6.98 2.97
CA PHE A 57 -15.16 6.28 1.81
C PHE A 57 -16.62 6.72 1.57
N PRO A 58 -17.08 6.81 0.30
CA PRO A 58 -18.47 7.08 0.00
C PRO A 58 -19.37 5.90 0.41
N LEU A 59 -20.66 6.15 0.66
CA LEU A 59 -21.64 5.14 1.14
C LEU A 59 -21.75 3.91 0.21
N VAL A 60 -21.54 4.11 -1.08
CA VAL A 60 -21.59 3.05 -2.10
C VAL A 60 -20.36 2.15 -2.07
N HIS A 61 -19.26 2.58 -1.45
CA HIS A 61 -18.02 1.82 -1.39
C HIS A 61 -18.05 0.83 -0.22
N PRO A 62 -17.71 -0.46 -0.42
CA PRO A 62 -17.80 -1.49 0.63
C PRO A 62 -17.01 -1.15 1.90
N ARG A 63 -15.89 -0.43 1.78
CA ARG A 63 -15.05 -0.04 2.93
C ARG A 63 -15.71 0.96 3.87
N PHE A 64 -16.70 1.74 3.40
CA PHE A 64 -17.50 2.56 4.32
C PHE A 64 -18.17 1.68 5.38
N TRP A 65 -18.82 0.60 4.93
CA TRP A 65 -19.53 -0.32 5.81
C TRP A 65 -18.59 -1.09 6.72
N THR A 66 -17.45 -1.57 6.23
CA THR A 66 -16.52 -2.36 7.05
C THR A 66 -15.70 -1.51 8.03
N ASN A 67 -15.40 -0.26 7.70
CA ASN A 67 -14.48 0.56 8.50
C ASN A 67 -15.21 1.53 9.42
N ALA A 68 -16.37 2.05 9.01
CA ALA A 68 -17.15 3.01 9.81
C ALA A 68 -18.33 2.35 10.55
N VAL A 69 -19.09 1.47 9.89
CA VAL A 69 -20.36 0.95 10.44
C VAL A 69 -20.16 -0.34 11.24
N LEU A 70 -19.46 -1.31 10.67
CA LEU A 70 -19.29 -2.65 11.27
C LEU A 70 -18.68 -2.61 12.68
N PRO A 71 -17.65 -1.79 12.98
CA PRO A 71 -17.07 -1.76 14.33
C PRO A 71 -18.06 -1.25 15.37
N VAL A 72 -18.84 -0.21 15.03
CA VAL A 72 -19.89 0.33 15.90
C VAL A 72 -20.99 -0.70 16.12
N ALA A 73 -21.43 -1.39 15.05
CA ALA A 73 -22.44 -2.44 15.13
C ALA A 73 -21.95 -3.63 15.98
N ALA A 74 -20.71 -4.09 15.79
CA ALA A 74 -20.09 -5.13 16.58
C ALA A 74 -20.00 -4.73 18.06
N GLY A 75 -19.63 -3.49 18.34
CA GLY A 75 -19.62 -2.94 19.70
C GLY A 75 -21.01 -2.94 20.34
N ALA A 76 -22.04 -2.52 19.60
CA ALA A 76 -23.42 -2.55 20.07
C ALA A 76 -23.91 -3.97 20.38
N VAL A 77 -23.57 -4.97 19.56
CA VAL A 77 -23.91 -6.38 19.80
C VAL A 77 -23.24 -6.90 21.07
N CYS A 78 -21.93 -6.66 21.25
CA CYS A 78 -21.20 -7.08 22.44
C CYS A 78 -21.74 -6.39 23.70
N PHE A 79 -21.98 -5.08 23.65
CA PHE A 79 -22.54 -4.33 24.77
C PHE A 79 -23.96 -4.80 25.13
N THR A 80 -24.81 -5.06 24.14
CA THR A 80 -26.15 -5.61 24.36
C THR A 80 -26.10 -6.99 25.00
N CYS A 81 -25.15 -7.85 24.59
CA CYS A 81 -24.93 -9.14 25.24
C CYS A 81 -24.58 -8.97 26.73
N LEU A 82 -23.62 -8.11 27.07
CA LEU A 82 -23.24 -7.84 28.47
C LEU A 82 -24.39 -7.24 29.29
N LEU A 83 -25.14 -6.28 28.73
CA LEU A 83 -26.27 -5.66 29.42
C LEU A 83 -27.43 -6.65 29.64
N SER A 84 -27.70 -7.50 28.66
CA SER A 84 -28.73 -8.54 28.77
C SER A 84 -28.39 -9.58 29.82
N GLU A 85 -27.10 -9.90 30.03
CA GLU A 85 -26.64 -10.74 31.12
C GLU A 85 -26.94 -10.08 32.48
N ARG A 86 -26.61 -8.79 32.65
CA ARG A 86 -26.90 -8.03 33.88
C ARG A 86 -28.40 -7.94 34.17
N ARG A 87 -29.23 -7.74 33.14
CA ARG A 87 -30.69 -7.66 33.25
C ARG A 87 -31.38 -9.03 33.32
N LYS A 88 -30.62 -10.13 33.34
CA LYS A 88 -31.15 -11.51 33.32
C LYS A 88 -32.11 -11.79 32.15
N ASN A 89 -31.92 -11.11 31.02
CA ASN A 89 -32.73 -11.29 29.81
C ASN A 89 -32.13 -12.39 28.93
N ALA A 90 -32.45 -13.64 29.25
CA ALA A 90 -31.92 -14.81 28.55
C ALA A 90 -32.17 -14.77 27.03
N ALA A 91 -33.32 -14.21 26.61
CA ALA A 91 -33.69 -14.21 25.20
C ALA A 91 -32.74 -13.35 24.35
N TRP A 92 -32.44 -12.14 24.82
CA TRP A 92 -31.49 -11.24 24.13
C TRP A 92 -30.06 -11.72 24.27
N ARG A 93 -29.68 -12.24 25.45
CA ARG A 93 -28.32 -12.77 25.69
C ARG A 93 -27.99 -13.91 24.73
N MET A 94 -28.92 -14.84 24.53
CA MET A 94 -28.71 -15.93 23.56
C MET A 94 -28.66 -15.42 22.13
N ALA A 95 -29.54 -14.48 21.76
CA ALA A 95 -29.59 -13.97 20.40
C ALA A 95 -28.30 -13.22 20.02
N THR A 96 -27.87 -12.26 20.83
CA THR A 96 -26.64 -11.49 20.55
C THR A 96 -25.38 -12.29 20.80
N GLY A 97 -25.37 -13.19 21.79
CA GLY A 97 -24.23 -14.07 22.04
C GLY A 97 -24.00 -15.10 20.94
N ALA A 98 -25.07 -15.64 20.33
CA ALA A 98 -24.97 -16.56 19.19
C ALA A 98 -24.51 -15.88 17.89
N ALA A 99 -24.66 -14.56 17.78
CA ALA A 99 -24.23 -13.80 16.60
C ALA A 99 -22.71 -13.90 16.39
N LEU A 100 -21.93 -13.87 17.46
CA LEU A 100 -20.47 -13.83 17.39
C LEU A 100 -19.83 -15.11 16.82
N PRO A 101 -20.12 -16.33 17.34
CA PRO A 101 -19.60 -17.55 16.73
C PRO A 101 -20.16 -17.77 15.32
N ALA A 102 -21.40 -17.35 15.04
CA ALA A 102 -21.98 -17.41 13.70
C ALA A 102 -21.24 -16.52 12.70
N PHE A 103 -20.91 -15.29 13.10
CA PHE A 103 -20.11 -14.35 12.31
C PHE A 103 -18.76 -14.97 11.95
N TRP A 104 -18.01 -15.45 12.94
CA TRP A 104 -16.67 -15.99 12.71
C TRP A 104 -16.68 -17.28 11.88
N LEU A 105 -17.65 -18.18 12.11
CA LEU A 105 -17.80 -19.37 11.28
C LEU A 105 -18.06 -19.01 9.81
N ALA A 106 -19.00 -18.10 9.55
CA ALA A 106 -19.30 -17.63 8.21
C ALA A 106 -18.12 -16.89 7.57
N ALA A 107 -17.37 -16.08 8.35
CA ALA A 107 -16.17 -15.41 7.89
C ALA A 107 -15.07 -16.41 7.49
N CYS A 108 -14.83 -17.45 8.30
CA CYS A 108 -13.87 -18.51 7.98
C CYS A 108 -14.24 -19.27 6.71
N ILE A 109 -15.52 -19.66 6.56
CA ILE A 109 -16.01 -20.34 5.35
C ILE A 109 -15.82 -19.43 4.13
N THR A 110 -16.27 -18.19 4.22
CA THR A 110 -16.17 -17.22 3.12
C THR A 110 -14.71 -16.95 2.75
N ALA A 111 -13.83 -16.82 3.74
CA ALA A 111 -12.40 -16.60 3.51
C ALA A 111 -11.74 -17.81 2.84
N ALA A 112 -12.11 -19.03 3.23
CA ALA A 112 -11.61 -20.24 2.58
C ALA A 112 -12.06 -20.34 1.10
N LEU A 113 -13.25 -19.85 0.79
CA LEU A 113 -13.79 -19.83 -0.58
C LEU A 113 -13.17 -18.70 -1.44
N LEU A 114 -13.05 -17.49 -0.88
CA LEU A 114 -12.57 -16.32 -1.63
C LEU A 114 -11.04 -16.23 -1.70
N PHE A 115 -10.34 -16.74 -0.68
CA PHE A 115 -8.88 -16.63 -0.50
C PHE A 115 -8.24 -18.00 -0.23
N PRO A 116 -8.36 -18.97 -1.15
CA PRO A 116 -7.95 -20.36 -0.89
C PRO A 116 -6.45 -20.54 -0.64
N MET A 117 -5.60 -19.58 -1.03
CA MET A 117 -4.16 -19.63 -0.77
C MET A 117 -3.82 -18.97 0.57
N SER A 118 -4.35 -17.78 0.81
CA SER A 118 -4.11 -17.00 2.03
C SER A 118 -4.76 -17.66 3.25
N ALA A 119 -5.98 -18.20 3.12
CA ALA A 119 -6.70 -18.89 4.19
C ALA A 119 -5.98 -20.15 4.69
N ARG A 120 -5.04 -20.74 3.94
CA ARG A 120 -4.22 -21.85 4.46
C ARG A 120 -3.30 -21.42 5.60
N ARG A 121 -2.96 -20.12 5.70
CA ARG A 121 -2.10 -19.60 6.78
C ARG A 121 -2.90 -19.16 8.01
N PHE A 122 -4.01 -18.46 7.82
CA PHE A 122 -4.80 -17.92 8.94
C PHE A 122 -6.09 -18.70 9.24
N GLY A 123 -6.55 -19.57 8.33
CA GLY A 123 -7.85 -20.24 8.44
C GLY A 123 -7.91 -21.25 9.58
N VAL A 124 -6.84 -22.04 9.80
CA VAL A 124 -6.75 -22.99 10.92
C VAL A 124 -6.82 -22.28 12.28
N PRO A 125 -5.96 -21.28 12.59
CA PRO A 125 -6.08 -20.57 13.86
C PRO A 125 -7.42 -19.84 13.99
N ALA A 126 -7.96 -19.25 12.92
CA ALA A 126 -9.28 -18.61 12.95
C ALA A 126 -10.43 -19.60 13.25
N ALA A 127 -10.39 -20.80 12.65
CA ALA A 127 -11.35 -21.86 12.93
C ALA A 127 -11.23 -22.35 14.39
N GLY A 128 -10.01 -22.50 14.91
CA GLY A 128 -9.77 -22.82 16.31
C GLY A 128 -10.37 -21.79 17.27
N CYS A 129 -10.16 -20.49 17.01
CA CYS A 129 -10.79 -19.41 17.77
C CYS A 129 -12.31 -19.46 17.68
N THR A 130 -12.87 -19.75 16.50
CA THR A 130 -14.32 -19.88 16.30
C THR A 130 -14.91 -21.00 17.18
N VAL A 131 -14.26 -22.17 17.21
CA VAL A 131 -14.68 -23.30 18.05
C VAL A 131 -14.61 -22.95 19.54
N LEU A 132 -13.55 -22.25 19.96
CA LEU A 132 -13.40 -21.79 21.35
C LEU A 132 -14.53 -20.83 21.75
N ILE A 133 -14.83 -19.84 20.92
CA ILE A 133 -15.91 -18.86 21.14
C ILE A 133 -17.26 -19.58 21.22
N ALA A 134 -17.54 -20.48 20.27
CA ALA A 134 -18.79 -21.25 20.24
C ALA A 134 -18.94 -22.15 21.49
N THR A 135 -17.85 -22.78 21.93
CA THR A 135 -17.84 -23.66 23.11
C THR A 135 -18.06 -22.87 24.40
N ALA A 136 -17.38 -21.73 24.56
CA ALA A 136 -17.57 -20.85 25.71
C ALA A 136 -19.02 -20.34 25.78
N PHE A 137 -19.57 -19.88 24.66
CA PHE A 137 -20.97 -19.46 24.57
C PHE A 137 -21.94 -20.59 24.93
N TRP A 138 -21.78 -21.76 24.31
CA TRP A 138 -22.63 -22.93 24.58
C TRP A 138 -22.59 -23.35 26.06
N ALA A 139 -21.40 -23.41 26.67
CA ALA A 139 -21.24 -23.78 28.06
C ALA A 139 -21.97 -22.83 29.03
N THR A 140 -22.06 -21.53 28.68
CA THR A 140 -22.77 -20.53 29.51
C THR A 140 -24.29 -20.54 29.36
N THR A 141 -24.81 -21.07 28.24
CA THR A 141 -26.24 -21.04 27.90
C THR A 141 -26.91 -22.42 27.99
N ARG A 142 -26.13 -23.48 28.17
CA ARG A 142 -26.63 -24.85 28.27
C ARG A 142 -27.62 -24.99 29.44
N GLY A 143 -28.84 -25.42 29.11
CA GLY A 143 -29.95 -25.65 30.05
C GLY A 143 -31.02 -24.58 30.03
N GLU A 144 -30.83 -23.48 29.29
CA GLU A 144 -31.83 -22.44 29.14
C GLU A 144 -32.74 -22.66 27.92
N ARG A 145 -33.97 -22.15 27.97
CA ARG A 145 -34.94 -22.26 26.87
C ARG A 145 -34.52 -21.37 25.70
N LEU A 146 -34.17 -21.99 24.57
CA LEU A 146 -33.70 -21.28 23.38
C LEU A 146 -34.83 -20.46 22.72
N PRO A 147 -34.71 -19.13 22.60
CA PRO A 147 -35.65 -18.29 21.85
C PRO A 147 -35.41 -18.44 20.34
N ARG A 148 -35.77 -19.61 19.78
CA ARG A 148 -35.40 -20.06 18.42
C ARG A 148 -35.45 -18.96 17.36
N ARG A 149 -36.58 -18.24 17.25
CA ARG A 149 -36.76 -17.17 16.24
C ARG A 149 -35.68 -16.07 16.33
N LYS A 150 -35.39 -15.55 17.53
CA LYS A 150 -34.41 -14.47 17.72
C LYS A 150 -33.00 -14.95 17.43
N VAL A 151 -32.65 -16.15 17.89
CA VAL A 151 -31.32 -16.75 17.64
C VAL A 151 -31.11 -17.00 16.15
N VAL A 152 -32.08 -17.59 15.45
CA VAL A 152 -31.99 -17.84 14.01
C VAL A 152 -31.81 -16.54 13.22
N ILE A 153 -32.64 -15.52 13.48
CA ILE A 153 -32.51 -14.21 12.79
C ILE A 153 -31.14 -13.59 13.05
N SER A 154 -30.68 -13.61 14.31
CA SER A 154 -29.39 -13.04 14.69
C SER A 154 -28.21 -13.78 14.03
N THR A 155 -28.21 -15.11 14.06
CA THR A 155 -27.19 -15.97 13.44
C THR A 155 -27.14 -15.79 11.92
N ILE A 156 -28.29 -15.76 11.24
CA ILE A 156 -28.33 -15.54 9.78
C ILE A 156 -27.81 -14.14 9.43
N SER A 157 -28.28 -13.11 10.15
CA SER A 157 -27.85 -11.72 9.92
C SER A 157 -26.35 -11.57 10.13
N ALA A 158 -25.81 -12.14 11.21
CA ALA A 158 -24.38 -12.15 11.49
C ALA A 158 -23.58 -12.88 10.39
N GLY A 159 -24.10 -14.00 9.87
CA GLY A 159 -23.49 -14.74 8.76
C GLY A 159 -23.43 -13.92 7.46
N ILE A 160 -24.50 -13.21 7.12
CA ILE A 160 -24.55 -12.33 5.93
C ILE A 160 -23.56 -11.17 6.08
N VAL A 161 -23.54 -10.52 7.26
CA VAL A 161 -22.60 -9.42 7.54
C VAL A 161 -21.15 -9.91 7.49
N ALA A 162 -20.86 -11.11 8.00
CA ALA A 162 -19.53 -11.72 7.92
C ALA A 162 -19.10 -11.99 6.47
N ALA A 163 -19.98 -12.57 5.67
CA ALA A 163 -19.69 -12.83 4.26
C ALA A 163 -19.42 -11.53 3.49
N GLY A 164 -20.24 -10.49 3.72
CA GLY A 164 -20.04 -9.15 3.16
C GLY A 164 -18.74 -8.49 3.63
N PHE A 165 -18.40 -8.64 4.90
CA PHE A 165 -17.14 -8.13 5.47
C PHE A 165 -15.92 -8.75 4.78
N VAL A 166 -15.87 -10.07 4.67
CA VAL A 166 -14.77 -10.80 4.02
C VAL A 166 -14.70 -10.48 2.53
N TRP A 167 -15.85 -10.41 1.85
CA TRP A 167 -15.92 -10.01 0.45
C TRP A 167 -15.36 -8.60 0.22
N ALA A 168 -15.68 -7.64 1.09
CA ALA A 168 -15.19 -6.27 1.02
C ALA A 168 -13.66 -6.16 1.23
N GLN A 169 -13.02 -7.18 1.80
CA GLN A 169 -11.56 -7.25 1.91
C GLN A 169 -10.86 -7.70 0.63
N ARG A 170 -11.61 -8.22 -0.36
CA ARG A 170 -11.04 -8.69 -1.62
C ARG A 170 -10.67 -7.50 -2.51
N ALA A 171 -9.48 -7.52 -3.08
CA ALA A 171 -9.09 -6.51 -4.07
C ALA A 171 -10.10 -6.49 -5.23
N PRO A 172 -10.46 -5.30 -5.75
CA PRO A 172 -11.33 -5.18 -6.92
C PRO A 172 -10.69 -5.82 -8.16
N ARG A 173 -11.35 -5.75 -9.31
CA ARG A 173 -10.67 -6.06 -10.57
C ARG A 173 -9.55 -5.03 -10.80
N ALA A 174 -8.55 -5.40 -11.59
CA ALA A 174 -7.48 -4.46 -11.92
C ALA A 174 -8.04 -3.27 -12.69
N GLY A 175 -7.74 -2.05 -12.23
CA GLY A 175 -8.24 -0.80 -12.81
C GLY A 175 -7.25 -0.09 -13.74
N THR A 176 -6.00 -0.56 -13.79
CA THR A 176 -4.98 -0.04 -14.72
C THR A 176 -5.28 -0.45 -16.17
N ARG A 177 -4.75 0.32 -17.13
CA ARG A 177 -5.02 0.17 -18.56
C ARG A 177 -3.71 0.03 -19.35
N PRO A 178 -3.16 -1.17 -19.51
CA PRO A 178 -1.93 -1.35 -20.29
C PRO A 178 -2.15 -0.91 -21.74
N LEU A 179 -1.13 -0.34 -22.37
CA LEU A 179 -1.19 0.12 -23.76
C LEU A 179 -1.27 -1.04 -24.77
N GLY A 180 -0.82 -2.25 -24.37
CA GLY A 180 -0.94 -3.45 -25.20
C GLY A 180 0.06 -3.54 -26.36
N GLU A 181 1.08 -2.67 -26.37
CA GLU A 181 2.12 -2.68 -27.39
C GLU A 181 2.97 -3.97 -27.38
N ALA A 182 3.59 -4.29 -28.51
CA ALA A 182 4.59 -5.34 -28.56
C ALA A 182 5.87 -4.91 -27.83
N LEU A 183 6.51 -5.85 -27.12
CA LEU A 183 7.89 -5.65 -26.68
C LEU A 183 8.78 -5.45 -27.91
N PRO A 184 9.80 -4.57 -27.83
CA PRO A 184 10.79 -4.46 -28.90
C PRO A 184 11.44 -5.83 -29.14
N SER A 185 11.71 -6.18 -30.40
CA SER A 185 12.43 -7.40 -30.74
C SER A 185 13.94 -7.17 -30.67
N ILE A 186 14.67 -8.05 -30.00
CA ILE A 186 16.14 -8.09 -30.08
C ILE A 186 16.53 -9.15 -31.11
N HIS A 187 17.34 -8.76 -32.09
CA HIS A 187 18.15 -9.71 -32.85
C HIS A 187 19.32 -10.13 -31.95
N GLU A 188 19.50 -11.42 -31.72
CA GLU A 188 20.45 -11.98 -30.73
C GLU A 188 21.87 -11.45 -30.95
N ASP A 189 22.28 -10.50 -30.12
CA ASP A 189 23.66 -10.07 -30.00
C ASP A 189 23.96 -9.84 -28.52
N VAL A 190 25.05 -10.46 -28.04
CA VAL A 190 25.74 -10.34 -26.73
C VAL A 190 25.64 -11.56 -25.79
N GLU A 191 26.82 -12.06 -25.42
CA GLU A 191 27.04 -13.07 -24.40
C GLU A 191 26.61 -12.61 -22.98
N PRO A 192 25.82 -13.42 -22.24
CA PRO A 192 25.37 -13.12 -20.88
C PRO A 192 26.49 -12.84 -19.85
N ALA A 193 27.73 -13.26 -20.13
CA ALA A 193 28.85 -13.16 -19.18
C ALA A 193 29.26 -11.71 -18.84
N ARG A 194 28.88 -10.70 -19.65
CA ARG A 194 29.17 -9.27 -19.38
C ARG A 194 27.98 -8.46 -18.84
N ALA A 195 26.85 -9.13 -18.61
CA ALA A 195 25.55 -8.53 -18.26
C ALA A 195 25.53 -7.74 -16.93
N GLY A 196 26.51 -7.91 -16.04
CA GLY A 196 26.55 -7.23 -14.73
C GLY A 196 27.31 -5.91 -14.68
N LEU A 197 28.10 -5.57 -15.71
CA LEU A 197 28.98 -4.41 -15.64
C LEU A 197 28.24 -3.10 -15.98
N PRO A 198 28.52 -1.98 -15.29
CA PRO A 198 27.99 -0.68 -15.66
C PRO A 198 28.37 -0.30 -17.10
N VAL A 199 27.41 0.22 -17.85
CA VAL A 199 27.59 0.67 -19.23
C VAL A 199 27.45 2.18 -19.30
N THR A 200 28.53 2.88 -19.64
CA THR A 200 28.48 4.32 -19.93
C THR A 200 28.00 4.53 -21.35
N LEU A 201 26.82 5.13 -21.51
CA LEU A 201 26.22 5.42 -22.84
C LEU A 201 26.73 6.75 -23.40
N SER A 202 26.80 7.77 -22.55
CA SER A 202 27.34 9.10 -22.87
C SER A 202 27.98 9.72 -21.63
N GLN A 203 28.61 10.89 -21.78
CA GLN A 203 29.14 11.63 -20.63
C GLN A 203 28.04 11.86 -19.60
N GLY A 204 28.26 11.36 -18.38
CA GLY A 204 27.31 11.50 -17.28
C GLY A 204 26.13 10.52 -17.31
N VAL A 205 26.02 9.57 -18.23
CA VAL A 205 24.93 8.56 -18.25
C VAL A 205 25.52 7.16 -18.10
N THR A 206 25.28 6.54 -16.94
CA THR A 206 25.72 5.18 -16.61
C THR A 206 24.52 4.28 -16.37
N ILE A 207 24.49 3.15 -17.03
CA ILE A 207 23.40 2.18 -16.97
C ILE A 207 23.89 0.95 -16.22
N PHE A 208 23.08 0.44 -15.29
CA PHE A 208 23.32 -0.79 -14.56
C PHE A 208 22.34 -1.84 -15.08
N PRO A 209 22.70 -2.51 -16.19
CA PRO A 209 21.74 -3.33 -16.93
C PRO A 209 21.33 -4.56 -16.14
N GLY A 210 22.11 -5.03 -15.16
CA GLY A 210 21.73 -6.15 -14.29
C GLY A 210 20.47 -5.91 -13.46
N VAL A 211 20.18 -4.65 -13.10
CA VAL A 211 19.01 -4.27 -12.29
C VAL A 211 18.04 -3.33 -13.04
N GLY A 212 18.40 -2.90 -14.25
CA GLY A 212 17.62 -1.94 -15.03
C GLY A 212 17.63 -0.53 -14.45
N GLN A 213 18.73 -0.14 -13.79
CA GLN A 213 18.89 1.18 -13.17
C GLN A 213 19.73 2.10 -14.06
N ILE A 214 19.45 3.40 -14.01
CA ILE A 214 20.12 4.43 -14.80
C ILE A 214 20.58 5.55 -13.86
N ASN A 215 21.86 5.87 -13.90
CA ASN A 215 22.44 6.97 -13.14
C ASN A 215 22.88 8.08 -14.09
N PHE A 216 22.38 9.28 -13.84
CA PHE A 216 22.77 10.51 -14.49
C PHE A 216 23.61 11.33 -13.52
N VAL A 217 24.75 11.82 -13.98
CA VAL A 217 25.58 12.78 -13.27
C VAL A 217 25.73 13.98 -14.18
N GLN A 218 25.17 15.12 -13.78
CA GLN A 218 25.39 16.36 -14.51
C GLN A 218 26.69 17.00 -14.00
N PRO A 219 27.77 17.04 -14.78
CA PRO A 219 28.86 17.94 -14.48
C PRO A 219 28.31 19.36 -14.66
N LEU A 220 28.28 20.14 -13.58
CA LEU A 220 27.98 21.57 -13.68
C LEU A 220 29.08 22.15 -14.57
N GLN A 221 28.73 22.55 -15.80
CA GLN A 221 29.65 23.34 -16.59
C GLN A 221 29.88 24.61 -15.80
N GLU A 222 31.12 24.78 -15.32
CA GLU A 222 31.57 26.07 -14.85
C GLU A 222 31.34 27.03 -16.02
N GLY A 223 30.33 27.89 -15.89
CA GLY A 223 30.13 28.97 -16.84
C GLY A 223 31.47 29.68 -17.00
N PRO A 224 31.83 30.15 -18.21
CA PRO A 224 33.16 30.64 -18.53
C PRO A 224 33.60 31.54 -17.38
N SER A 225 34.54 31.04 -16.57
CA SER A 225 34.96 31.71 -15.35
C SER A 225 35.30 33.11 -15.79
N ARG A 226 34.45 34.07 -15.41
CA ARG A 226 34.65 35.47 -15.75
C ARG A 226 35.97 35.75 -15.04
N LYS A 227 37.07 35.74 -15.78
CA LYS A 227 38.40 36.10 -15.29
C LYS A 227 38.29 37.57 -14.94
N THR A 228 37.69 37.88 -13.81
CA THR A 228 37.90 39.14 -13.14
C THR A 228 39.34 39.10 -12.70
N GLU A 229 40.19 39.64 -13.58
CA GLU A 229 41.54 40.08 -13.25
C GLU A 229 41.43 41.15 -12.16
N SER A 230 41.21 40.73 -10.92
CA SER A 230 41.28 41.60 -9.76
C SER A 230 42.18 40.96 -8.72
N ASN A 231 43.35 41.57 -8.61
CA ASN A 231 44.37 41.48 -7.58
C ASN A 231 43.97 40.85 -6.24
N GLN A 232 44.81 39.88 -5.84
CA GLN A 232 45.41 39.65 -4.51
C GLN A 232 44.52 39.60 -3.25
N ASP A 233 44.62 38.43 -2.57
CA ASP A 233 44.56 38.25 -1.11
C ASP A 233 43.23 38.29 -0.35
N SER A 234 42.12 37.80 -0.92
CA SER A 234 40.98 37.35 -0.10
C SER A 234 40.82 35.83 -0.17
N GLY A 235 40.98 35.18 0.99
CA GLY A 235 40.84 33.73 1.19
C GLY A 235 39.42 33.20 0.99
N ALA A 236 38.82 33.49 -0.16
CA ALA A 236 37.56 32.90 -0.58
C ALA A 236 37.78 31.39 -0.76
N THR A 237 37.19 30.59 0.13
CA THR A 237 37.11 29.14 -0.03
C THR A 237 36.53 28.86 -1.42
N PRO A 238 37.17 28.02 -2.24
CA PRO A 238 36.69 27.73 -3.59
C PRO A 238 35.23 27.30 -3.51
N GLU A 239 34.36 28.03 -4.22
CA GLU A 239 32.94 27.72 -4.29
C GLU A 239 32.81 26.31 -4.89
N ARG A 240 32.57 25.33 -4.01
CA ARG A 240 32.55 23.92 -4.38
C ARG A 240 31.41 23.74 -5.39
N SER A 241 31.76 23.44 -6.64
CA SER A 241 30.77 23.27 -7.71
C SER A 241 29.74 22.23 -7.28
N LYS A 242 28.47 22.66 -7.18
CA LYS A 242 27.36 21.76 -6.87
C LYS A 242 27.35 20.65 -7.93
N ARG A 243 27.04 19.41 -7.55
CA ARG A 243 26.84 18.31 -8.49
C ARG A 243 25.49 17.68 -8.19
N TYR A 244 24.66 17.57 -9.21
CA TYR A 244 23.38 16.87 -9.14
C TYR A 244 23.54 15.48 -9.75
N SER A 245 22.91 14.50 -9.11
CA SER A 245 22.82 13.14 -9.63
C SER A 245 21.38 12.68 -9.60
N LEU A 246 20.97 11.94 -10.62
CA LEU A 246 19.65 11.35 -10.75
C LEU A 246 19.80 9.84 -10.93
N GLU A 247 19.15 9.05 -10.10
CA GLU A 247 19.06 7.60 -10.24
C GLU A 247 17.62 7.24 -10.61
N ILE A 248 17.43 6.42 -11.63
CA ILE A 248 16.11 6.03 -12.16
C ILE A 248 16.02 4.52 -12.30
N GLN A 249 14.92 3.97 -11.79
CA GLN A 249 14.47 2.59 -12.03
C GLN A 249 13.13 2.67 -12.78
N PRO A 250 13.10 2.58 -14.12
CA PRO A 250 11.92 2.92 -14.94
C PRO A 250 11.00 1.74 -15.26
N LEU A 251 11.27 0.55 -14.71
CA LEU A 251 10.55 -0.68 -15.01
C LEU A 251 9.55 -1.03 -13.89
N LEU A 252 8.35 -1.43 -14.31
CA LEU A 252 7.29 -1.85 -13.40
C LEU A 252 7.75 -3.04 -12.55
N THR A 253 7.67 -2.91 -11.23
CA THR A 253 8.20 -3.87 -10.26
C THR A 253 7.17 -4.12 -9.15
N PHE A 254 7.04 -5.37 -8.70
CA PHE A 254 6.08 -5.77 -7.66
C PHE A 254 6.80 -6.31 -6.41
N GLU A 255 6.80 -5.52 -5.34
CA GLU A 255 7.53 -5.86 -4.12
C GLU A 255 6.74 -6.79 -3.18
N SER A 256 5.42 -6.58 -3.11
CA SER A 256 4.55 -7.33 -2.20
C SER A 256 3.27 -7.74 -2.91
N ARG A 257 3.20 -8.99 -3.36
CA ARG A 257 2.12 -9.56 -4.17
C ARG A 257 1.10 -10.33 -3.34
N SER A 258 -0.10 -10.45 -3.89
CA SER A 258 -1.20 -11.27 -3.40
C SER A 258 -1.64 -12.26 -4.48
N PRO A 259 -1.59 -13.57 -4.22
CA PRO A 259 -1.94 -14.57 -5.23
C PRO A 259 -3.46 -14.72 -5.42
N ASP A 260 -4.26 -14.32 -4.44
CA ASP A 260 -5.72 -14.53 -4.43
C ASP A 260 -6.51 -13.26 -4.08
N ARG A 261 -5.89 -12.07 -4.22
CA ARG A 261 -6.51 -10.76 -3.94
C ARG A 261 -6.81 -10.50 -2.46
N CYS A 262 -6.27 -11.32 -1.57
CA CYS A 262 -6.27 -11.09 -0.13
C CYS A 262 -5.18 -10.08 0.26
N TRP A 263 -5.09 -9.78 1.56
CA TRP A 263 -3.96 -9.03 2.11
C TRP A 263 -2.63 -9.75 1.91
N THR A 264 -1.62 -9.01 1.48
CA THR A 264 -0.29 -9.53 1.12
C THR A 264 0.46 -10.15 2.31
N ILE A 265 0.17 -9.73 3.54
CA ILE A 265 0.75 -10.32 4.76
C ILE A 265 0.38 -11.81 4.94
N PHE A 266 -0.75 -12.24 4.38
CA PHE A 266 -1.20 -13.63 4.43
C PHE A 266 -0.69 -14.47 3.25
N ALA A 267 -0.07 -13.87 2.24
CA ALA A 267 0.60 -14.61 1.18
C ALA A 267 1.88 -15.28 1.72
N ARG A 268 2.27 -16.45 1.19
CA ARG A 268 3.57 -17.05 1.55
C ARG A 268 4.68 -16.16 1.01
N ARG A 269 5.86 -16.19 1.65
CA ARG A 269 7.01 -15.37 1.24
C ARG A 269 7.30 -15.48 -0.27
N ARG A 270 7.38 -16.70 -0.81
CA ARG A 270 7.60 -16.98 -2.24
C ARG A 270 6.49 -16.49 -3.19
N ASP A 271 5.27 -16.34 -2.68
CA ASP A 271 4.12 -15.87 -3.47
C ASP A 271 4.02 -14.34 -3.38
N ARG A 272 4.47 -13.77 -2.26
CA ARG A 272 4.50 -12.34 -1.98
C ARG A 272 5.66 -11.64 -2.68
N GLU A 273 6.88 -12.16 -2.53
CA GLU A 273 8.09 -11.62 -3.14
C GLU A 273 8.14 -12.07 -4.60
N GLY A 274 8.24 -11.11 -5.53
CA GLY A 274 8.43 -11.31 -6.97
C GLY A 274 9.61 -12.22 -7.31
N PRO A 275 9.65 -12.84 -8.51
CA PRO A 275 10.93 -13.30 -9.03
C PRO A 275 11.87 -12.10 -9.18
N GLU A 276 13.16 -12.29 -8.89
CA GLU A 276 14.15 -11.25 -9.13
C GLU A 276 14.25 -10.95 -10.62
N ARG A 277 14.41 -9.67 -10.95
CA ARG A 277 14.64 -9.24 -12.33
C ARG A 277 15.98 -9.78 -12.82
N ARG A 278 15.95 -10.53 -13.92
CA ARG A 278 17.14 -11.12 -14.54
C ARG A 278 17.30 -10.64 -15.98
N LEU A 279 18.44 -10.04 -16.27
CA LEU A 279 18.83 -9.67 -17.64
C LEU A 279 18.99 -10.94 -18.52
N ILE A 280 18.32 -10.94 -19.66
CA ILE A 280 18.33 -12.03 -20.66
C ILE A 280 19.26 -11.69 -21.81
N SER A 281 19.13 -10.48 -22.37
CA SER A 281 19.92 -10.00 -23.50
C SER A 281 20.12 -8.49 -23.43
N LEU A 282 21.20 -8.02 -24.06
CA LEU A 282 21.62 -6.63 -24.03
C LEU A 282 22.20 -6.25 -25.40
N HIS A 283 21.50 -5.43 -26.16
CA HIS A 283 22.02 -4.85 -27.38
C HIS A 283 22.51 -3.42 -27.12
N ARG A 284 23.66 -3.06 -27.68
CA ARG A 284 24.24 -1.72 -27.52
C ARG A 284 24.71 -1.19 -28.88
N SER A 285 24.33 0.05 -29.16
CA SER A 285 24.89 0.86 -30.23
C SER A 285 25.60 2.10 -29.67
N ASN A 286 26.05 3.01 -30.53
CA ASN A 286 26.76 4.22 -30.11
C ASN A 286 25.91 5.18 -29.25
N SER A 287 24.61 5.26 -29.50
CA SER A 287 23.68 6.20 -28.85
C SER A 287 22.48 5.53 -28.18
N GLU A 288 22.36 4.21 -28.31
CA GLU A 288 21.24 3.42 -27.80
C GLU A 288 21.72 2.19 -27.01
N LEU A 289 20.97 1.86 -25.96
CA LEU A 289 21.06 0.60 -25.24
C LEU A 289 19.67 -0.01 -25.13
N LEU A 290 19.53 -1.29 -25.46
CA LEU A 290 18.31 -2.07 -25.34
C LEU A 290 18.58 -3.32 -24.50
N ALA A 291 17.93 -3.44 -23.34
CA ALA A 291 18.08 -4.56 -22.42
C ALA A 291 16.74 -5.29 -22.25
N HIS A 292 16.75 -6.63 -22.26
CA HIS A 292 15.58 -7.46 -22.00
C HIS A 292 15.71 -8.23 -20.70
N PHE A 293 14.60 -8.39 -20.00
CA PHE A 293 14.55 -8.95 -18.66
C PHE A 293 13.46 -10.00 -18.54
N ARG A 294 13.73 -10.98 -17.68
CA ARG A 294 12.71 -11.86 -17.10
C ARG A 294 12.44 -11.42 -15.67
N ASP A 295 11.19 -11.17 -15.35
CA ASP A 295 10.73 -10.82 -14.00
C ASP A 295 9.34 -11.43 -13.76
N ASP A 296 8.37 -10.68 -13.20
CA ASP A 296 6.97 -11.09 -13.09
C ASP A 296 6.32 -11.42 -14.44
N GLY A 297 6.90 -10.92 -15.53
CA GLY A 297 6.65 -11.37 -16.88
C GLY A 297 7.90 -11.18 -17.75
N GLU A 298 7.79 -10.31 -18.74
CA GLU A 298 8.89 -9.93 -19.62
C GLU A 298 8.98 -8.42 -19.65
N SER A 299 10.19 -7.88 -19.45
CA SER A 299 10.41 -6.44 -19.50
C SER A 299 11.50 -6.09 -20.51
N ALA A 300 11.42 -4.89 -21.08
CA ALA A 300 12.46 -4.33 -21.94
C ALA A 300 12.78 -2.90 -21.50
N LEU A 301 14.03 -2.48 -21.65
CA LEU A 301 14.49 -1.14 -21.35
C LEU A 301 15.31 -0.63 -22.52
N LYS A 302 14.81 0.40 -23.19
CA LYS A 302 15.52 1.14 -24.23
C LYS A 302 15.94 2.50 -23.68
N ILE A 303 17.18 2.88 -23.90
CA ILE A 303 17.72 4.18 -23.51
C ILE A 303 18.38 4.77 -24.73
N SER A 304 17.96 5.97 -25.11
CA SER A 304 18.54 6.69 -26.24
C SER A 304 18.95 8.10 -25.84
N THR A 305 20.10 8.52 -26.38
CA THR A 305 20.61 9.89 -26.20
C THR A 305 20.38 10.67 -27.49
N THR A 306 19.86 11.89 -27.36
CA THR A 306 19.67 12.79 -28.52
C THR A 306 21.02 13.36 -28.97
N GLU A 307 21.18 13.65 -30.28
CA GLU A 307 22.42 14.24 -30.82
C GLU A 307 22.79 15.56 -30.13
N THR A 308 21.80 16.35 -29.73
CA THR A 308 21.99 17.61 -29.00
C THR A 308 22.42 17.40 -27.54
N ARG A 309 22.40 16.15 -27.03
CA ARG A 309 22.72 15.75 -25.65
C ARG A 309 21.92 16.48 -24.56
N LYS A 310 20.87 17.22 -24.93
CA LYS A 310 20.04 17.98 -23.97
C LYS A 310 18.97 17.12 -23.31
N ALA A 311 18.56 16.05 -23.98
CA ALA A 311 17.55 15.13 -23.47
C ALA A 311 18.00 13.67 -23.56
N VAL A 312 17.68 12.90 -22.53
CA VAL A 312 17.74 11.43 -22.54
C VAL A 312 16.32 10.89 -22.55
N VAL A 313 16.07 9.97 -23.47
CA VAL A 313 14.79 9.27 -23.59
C VAL A 313 14.97 7.86 -23.05
N ILE A 314 14.12 7.52 -22.09
CA ILE A 314 14.09 6.21 -21.45
C ILE A 314 12.74 5.60 -21.81
N GLU A 315 12.73 4.37 -22.28
CA GLU A 315 11.51 3.65 -22.59
C GLU A 315 11.58 2.30 -21.88
N GLY A 316 10.73 2.13 -20.86
CA GLY A 316 10.52 0.85 -20.21
C GLY A 316 9.29 0.16 -20.80
N TRP A 317 9.32 -1.15 -20.95
CA TRP A 317 8.14 -1.97 -21.19
C TRP A 317 8.09 -3.09 -20.17
N THR A 318 6.90 -3.43 -19.70
CA THR A 318 6.65 -4.59 -18.85
C THR A 318 5.38 -5.28 -19.31
N ARG A 319 5.50 -6.52 -19.80
CA ARG A 319 4.38 -7.36 -20.24
C ARG A 319 3.95 -8.30 -19.13
N LEU A 320 2.70 -8.18 -18.71
CA LEU A 320 2.07 -9.08 -17.75
C LEU A 320 1.14 -10.06 -18.47
N ASN A 321 1.44 -11.36 -18.37
CA ASN A 321 0.62 -12.42 -18.98
C ASN A 321 -0.72 -12.63 -18.26
N ARG A 322 -0.83 -12.14 -17.03
CA ARG A 322 -2.02 -12.22 -16.19
C ARG A 322 -2.07 -11.02 -15.25
N PRO A 323 -3.23 -10.69 -14.68
CA PRO A 323 -3.30 -9.64 -13.67
C PRO A 323 -2.44 -9.98 -12.45
N ILE A 324 -1.75 -8.97 -11.92
CA ILE A 324 -0.97 -9.07 -10.68
C ILE A 324 -1.60 -8.18 -9.64
N TYR A 325 -1.83 -8.74 -8.46
CA TYR A 325 -2.35 -8.01 -7.31
C TYR A 325 -1.21 -7.74 -6.34
N SER A 326 -1.03 -6.50 -5.92
CA SER A 326 0.06 -6.11 -5.03
C SER A 326 -0.34 -5.02 -4.04
N HIS A 327 0.36 -4.99 -2.91
CA HIS A 327 0.30 -3.90 -1.94
C HIS A 327 1.30 -2.80 -2.34
N LEU A 328 2.55 -3.20 -2.54
CA LEU A 328 3.67 -2.35 -2.95
C LEU A 328 4.13 -2.72 -4.36
N ASN A 329 4.27 -1.70 -5.19
CA ASN A 329 4.82 -1.75 -6.54
C ASN A 329 5.40 -0.39 -6.91
N SER A 330 6.24 -0.37 -7.93
CA SER A 330 6.76 0.87 -8.50
C SER A 330 6.66 0.78 -10.02
N TYR A 331 6.06 1.80 -10.64
CA TYR A 331 6.10 2.02 -12.08
C TYR A 331 7.41 2.71 -12.48
N ALA A 332 7.86 3.65 -11.65
CA ALA A 332 9.21 4.16 -11.67
C ALA A 332 9.61 4.68 -10.29
N THR A 333 10.89 4.52 -9.94
CA THR A 333 11.49 5.16 -8.77
C THR A 333 12.59 6.10 -9.24
N ILE A 334 12.58 7.33 -8.74
CA ILE A 334 13.55 8.37 -9.08
C ILE A 334 14.19 8.89 -7.79
N THR A 335 15.51 8.86 -7.71
CA THR A 335 16.28 9.42 -6.60
C THR A 335 17.09 10.61 -7.08
N VAL A 336 16.92 11.78 -6.47
CA VAL A 336 17.68 13.00 -6.78
C VAL A 336 18.64 13.32 -5.65
N LEU A 337 19.90 13.52 -5.99
CA LEU A 337 20.99 13.84 -5.07
C LEU A 337 21.53 15.26 -5.34
N GLY A 338 22.03 15.91 -4.30
CA GLY A 338 22.70 17.23 -4.40
C GLY A 338 21.79 18.45 -4.19
N CYS A 339 20.47 18.27 -4.09
CA CYS A 339 19.55 19.35 -3.73
C CYS A 339 19.67 19.70 -2.24
N GLN A 340 19.71 21.00 -1.94
CA GLN A 340 19.75 21.51 -0.56
C GLN A 340 18.37 21.96 -0.09
N ARG A 341 17.58 22.57 -0.97
CA ARG A 341 16.19 23.00 -0.71
C ARG A 341 15.27 22.46 -1.81
N PRO A 342 15.05 21.14 -1.83
CA PRO A 342 14.33 20.52 -2.92
C PRO A 342 12.86 20.92 -2.95
N ALA A 343 12.35 21.20 -4.14
CA ALA A 343 10.93 21.41 -4.40
C ALA A 343 10.53 20.84 -5.76
N LEU A 344 9.24 20.58 -5.96
CA LEU A 344 8.67 20.06 -7.20
C LEU A 344 7.57 20.99 -7.71
N ALA A 345 7.48 21.15 -9.03
CA ALA A 345 6.30 21.68 -9.71
C ALA A 345 5.82 20.69 -10.76
N PHE A 346 4.50 20.62 -10.96
CA PHE A 346 3.86 19.72 -11.91
C PHE A 346 3.17 20.50 -13.02
N SER A 347 3.19 20.00 -14.25
CA SER A 347 2.61 20.67 -15.43
C SER A 347 1.12 21.02 -15.30
N PRO A 348 0.26 20.25 -14.62
CA PRO A 348 -1.14 20.64 -14.43
C PRO A 348 -1.34 21.86 -13.51
N CYS A 349 -0.38 22.14 -12.62
CA CYS A 349 -0.44 23.26 -11.68
C CYS A 349 0.93 23.94 -11.53
N PRO A 350 1.47 24.54 -12.61
CA PRO A 350 2.88 24.93 -12.67
C PRO A 350 3.24 26.12 -11.77
N ALA A 351 2.24 26.89 -11.33
CA ALA A 351 2.42 27.99 -10.38
C ALA A 351 2.61 27.52 -8.93
N VAL A 352 2.35 26.25 -8.64
CA VAL A 352 2.45 25.68 -7.29
C VAL A 352 3.78 24.95 -7.14
N LEU A 353 4.69 25.55 -6.37
CA LEU A 353 5.95 24.93 -5.97
C LEU A 353 5.76 24.23 -4.62
N VAL A 354 5.96 22.92 -4.59
CA VAL A 354 5.77 22.10 -3.39
C VAL A 354 7.12 21.66 -2.85
N ASP A 355 7.46 22.10 -1.65
CA ASP A 355 8.68 21.67 -0.98
C ASP A 355 8.68 20.14 -0.81
N VAL A 356 9.84 19.51 -1.00
CA VAL A 356 10.03 18.09 -0.69
C VAL A 356 10.57 18.01 0.73
N GLU A 357 9.75 17.47 1.64
CA GLU A 357 10.10 17.31 3.04
C GLU A 357 10.27 15.83 3.41
N PRO A 358 10.91 15.52 4.55
CA PRO A 358 10.87 14.17 5.08
C PRO A 358 9.47 13.85 5.62
N PHE A 359 9.07 12.58 5.55
CA PHE A 359 7.84 12.09 6.15
C PHE A 359 8.13 11.01 7.20
N ASP A 360 7.21 10.80 8.13
CA ASP A 360 7.32 9.74 9.13
C ASP A 360 6.24 8.68 8.91
N TYR A 361 6.67 7.43 8.79
CA TYR A 361 5.78 6.28 8.69
C TYR A 361 5.64 5.56 10.04
N PRO A 362 4.43 5.16 10.47
CA PRO A 362 3.12 5.41 9.86
C PRO A 362 2.39 6.63 10.46
N VAL A 363 3.05 7.40 11.35
CA VAL A 363 2.52 8.58 12.04
C VAL A 363 3.66 9.58 12.26
N GLY A 364 3.37 10.86 12.08
CA GLY A 364 4.30 11.97 12.30
C GLY A 364 4.20 12.97 11.16
N ARG A 365 5.35 13.42 10.64
CA ARG A 365 5.45 14.36 9.52
C ARG A 365 4.63 13.87 8.33
N PRO A 366 3.79 14.75 7.74
CA PRO A 366 2.84 14.36 6.72
C PRO A 366 3.52 14.09 5.38
N MET A 367 3.08 13.03 4.71
CA MET A 367 3.45 12.72 3.35
C MET A 367 2.83 13.72 2.37
N ARG A 368 3.56 13.99 1.28
CA ARG A 368 3.08 14.76 0.13
C ARG A 368 3.09 13.86 -1.10
N LEU A 369 2.07 14.02 -1.93
CA LEU A 369 1.90 13.17 -3.10
C LEU A 369 1.07 13.87 -4.18
N GLY A 370 1.27 13.46 -5.43
CA GLY A 370 0.41 13.78 -6.57
C GLY A 370 -0.48 12.59 -6.94
N TYR A 371 -1.68 12.82 -7.47
CA TYR A 371 -2.53 11.76 -8.03
C TYR A 371 -3.49 12.32 -9.09
N VAL A 372 -4.03 11.45 -9.96
CA VAL A 372 -5.11 11.79 -10.90
C VAL A 372 -6.41 11.11 -10.49
N ASP A 373 -7.49 11.87 -10.37
CA ASP A 373 -8.78 11.38 -9.93
C ASP A 373 -9.64 10.79 -11.07
N ALA A 374 -10.85 10.33 -10.75
CA ALA A 374 -11.78 9.78 -11.73
C ALA A 374 -12.29 10.80 -12.76
N LEU A 375 -12.12 12.11 -12.50
CA LEU A 375 -12.51 13.21 -13.38
C LEU A 375 -11.35 13.69 -14.27
N ASN A 376 -10.20 12.99 -14.23
CA ASN A 376 -8.97 13.38 -14.94
C ASN A 376 -8.41 14.73 -14.46
N ARG A 377 -8.57 15.03 -13.17
CA ARG A 377 -7.91 16.15 -12.52
C ARG A 377 -6.71 15.63 -11.74
N PHE A 378 -5.56 16.25 -11.97
CA PHE A 378 -4.36 16.01 -11.19
C PHE A 378 -4.38 16.89 -9.93
N HIS A 379 -4.06 16.30 -8.80
CA HIS A 379 -4.03 16.95 -7.49
C HIS A 379 -2.66 16.75 -6.86
N VAL A 380 -2.14 17.79 -6.22
CA VAL A 380 -0.99 17.69 -5.30
C VAL A 380 -1.48 17.97 -3.90
N VAL A 381 -1.32 17.00 -3.01
CA VAL A 381 -1.90 17.05 -1.67
C VAL A 381 -0.89 16.72 -0.57
N ARG A 382 -1.26 17.08 0.65
CA ARG A 382 -0.58 16.70 1.89
C ARG A 382 -1.51 15.88 2.76
N ALA A 383 -1.02 14.77 3.28
CA ALA A 383 -1.70 13.98 4.30
C ALA A 383 -1.83 14.76 5.62
N ARG A 384 -2.74 14.36 6.51
CA ARG A 384 -2.85 14.95 7.86
C ARG A 384 -1.68 14.53 8.76
N SER A 385 -1.26 13.27 8.67
CA SER A 385 -0.13 12.73 9.46
C SER A 385 0.40 11.44 8.85
N GLY A 386 1.72 11.34 8.69
CA GLY A 386 2.34 10.26 7.90
C GLY A 386 1.61 10.13 6.56
N GLU A 387 1.15 8.95 6.25
CA GLU A 387 0.40 8.62 5.02
C GLU A 387 -1.14 8.83 5.10
N LYS A 388 -1.66 9.34 6.23
CA LYS A 388 -3.10 9.30 6.52
C LYS A 388 -3.85 10.56 6.06
N GLY A 389 -5.00 10.34 5.43
CA GLY A 389 -5.99 11.40 5.23
C GLY A 389 -6.65 11.90 6.54
N PRO A 390 -7.49 12.95 6.48
CA PRO A 390 -7.89 13.68 5.27
C PRO A 390 -6.70 14.42 4.63
N PHE A 391 -6.85 14.74 3.35
CA PHE A 391 -5.79 15.36 2.54
C PHE A 391 -6.08 16.85 2.34
N THR A 392 -5.03 17.68 2.39
CA THR A 392 -5.10 19.12 2.10
C THR A 392 -4.46 19.37 0.72
N GLU A 393 -5.19 20.00 -0.18
CA GLU A 393 -4.71 20.32 -1.53
C GLU A 393 -3.76 21.54 -1.52
N PHE A 394 -2.66 21.43 -2.25
CA PHE A 394 -1.76 22.55 -2.58
C PHE A 394 -2.12 23.17 -3.93
N GLY A 395 -2.44 22.32 -4.91
CA GLY A 395 -2.75 22.71 -6.27
C GLY A 395 -3.38 21.57 -7.04
N SER A 396 -4.11 21.92 -8.08
CA SER A 396 -4.70 20.96 -9.00
C SER A 396 -4.89 21.58 -10.37
N GLY A 397 -5.06 20.72 -11.38
CA GLY A 397 -5.34 21.11 -12.75
C GLY A 397 -5.68 19.91 -13.62
N ASP A 398 -6.10 20.17 -14.85
CA ASP A 398 -6.51 19.11 -15.76
C ASP A 398 -5.31 18.28 -16.24
N LEU A 399 -5.50 16.96 -16.29
CA LEU A 399 -4.55 16.02 -16.87
C LEU A 399 -5.37 14.90 -17.50
N ALA A 400 -5.68 15.04 -18.79
CA ALA A 400 -6.45 14.04 -19.49
C ALA A 400 -5.70 12.70 -19.51
N ARG A 401 -6.45 11.62 -19.77
CA ARG A 401 -5.81 10.36 -20.14
C ARG A 401 -5.03 10.61 -21.43
N ASP A 402 -3.80 10.11 -21.48
CA ASP A 402 -2.85 10.27 -22.58
C ASP A 402 -2.07 11.61 -22.59
N ASP A 403 -2.39 12.56 -21.70
CA ASP A 403 -1.55 13.74 -21.52
C ASP A 403 -0.25 13.37 -20.79
N ALA A 404 0.87 13.92 -21.26
CA ALA A 404 2.15 13.79 -20.59
C ALA A 404 2.14 14.55 -19.26
N LEU A 405 2.56 13.88 -18.19
CA LEU A 405 2.78 14.52 -16.89
C LEU A 405 4.24 14.95 -16.78
N THR A 406 4.47 16.24 -16.62
CA THR A 406 5.82 16.81 -16.48
C THR A 406 6.05 17.31 -15.07
N MET A 407 7.14 16.85 -14.46
CA MET A 407 7.61 17.28 -13.15
C MET A 407 8.92 18.05 -13.32
N THR A 408 9.02 19.23 -12.71
CA THR A 408 10.26 20.01 -12.65
C THR A 408 10.79 19.97 -11.23
N VAL A 409 12.04 19.53 -11.08
CA VAL A 409 12.77 19.50 -9.80
C VAL A 409 13.49 20.83 -9.62
N PHE A 410 13.37 21.43 -8.44
CA PHE A 410 14.03 22.68 -8.06
C PHE A 410 14.99 22.47 -6.89
N ASP A 411 16.06 23.27 -6.85
CA ASP A 411 16.89 23.49 -5.65
C ASP A 411 16.77 24.96 -5.25
N GLY A 412 15.89 25.25 -4.29
CA GLY A 412 15.40 26.59 -4.01
C GLY A 412 14.50 27.09 -5.13
N LYS A 413 14.87 28.21 -5.77
CA LYS A 413 14.14 28.77 -6.91
C LYS A 413 14.71 28.37 -8.27
N SER A 414 15.83 27.64 -8.29
CA SER A 414 16.52 27.27 -9.52
C SER A 414 16.02 25.91 -10.01
N PRO A 415 15.49 25.81 -11.24
CA PRO A 415 15.15 24.52 -11.81
C PRO A 415 16.41 23.71 -12.09
N VAL A 416 16.39 22.43 -11.73
CA VAL A 416 17.52 21.49 -11.86
C VAL A 416 17.32 20.60 -13.07
N CYS A 417 16.19 19.88 -13.11
CA CYS A 417 15.83 19.03 -14.24
C CYS A 417 14.32 18.95 -14.42
N ARG A 418 13.92 18.57 -15.62
CA ARG A 418 12.54 18.28 -15.99
C ARG A 418 12.44 16.81 -16.37
N ILE A 419 11.44 16.14 -15.81
CA ILE A 419 11.12 14.74 -16.03
C ILE A 419 9.70 14.69 -16.59
N SER A 420 9.55 14.22 -17.83
CA SER A 420 8.22 14.02 -18.45
C SER A 420 7.88 12.54 -18.45
N LEU A 421 6.65 12.19 -18.09
CA LEU A 421 6.08 10.85 -18.07
C LEU A 421 4.96 10.80 -19.11
N ASP A 422 5.26 10.30 -20.32
CA ASP A 422 4.33 10.43 -21.45
C ASP A 422 3.17 9.44 -21.35
N ASP A 423 3.35 8.32 -20.64
CA ASP A 423 2.39 7.20 -20.63
C ASP A 423 1.67 6.99 -19.28
N TRP A 424 2.02 7.75 -18.23
CA TRP A 424 1.52 7.46 -16.87
C TRP A 424 0.00 7.65 -16.74
N SER A 425 -0.53 8.80 -17.20
CA SER A 425 -1.95 9.16 -17.10
C SER A 425 -2.86 8.20 -17.88
N ALA A 426 -2.38 7.69 -19.02
CA ALA A 426 -3.09 6.72 -19.85
C ALA A 426 -3.37 5.41 -19.11
N GLN A 427 -2.40 4.96 -18.31
CA GLN A 427 -2.37 3.61 -17.72
C GLN A 427 -2.78 3.57 -16.24
N ALA A 428 -2.76 4.71 -15.55
CA ALA A 428 -3.06 4.83 -14.12
C ALA A 428 -4.50 4.38 -13.79
N SER A 429 -4.64 3.68 -12.66
CA SER A 429 -5.93 3.29 -12.09
C SER A 429 -6.57 4.48 -11.39
N HIS A 430 -7.84 4.78 -11.70
CA HIS A 430 -8.60 5.83 -11.00
C HIS A 430 -9.51 5.24 -9.91
N ASP A 431 -9.43 3.92 -9.67
CA ASP A 431 -10.18 3.28 -8.60
C ASP A 431 -9.69 3.77 -7.24
N LEU A 432 -10.60 3.94 -6.28
CA LEU A 432 -10.28 4.33 -4.91
C LEU A 432 -9.29 3.35 -4.26
N SER A 433 -8.28 3.88 -3.60
CA SER A 433 -7.36 3.08 -2.80
C SER A 433 -8.09 2.52 -1.56
N PRO A 434 -8.05 1.19 -1.33
CA PRO A 434 -8.65 0.59 -0.14
C PRO A 434 -7.93 0.97 1.17
N THR A 435 -6.70 1.48 1.10
CA THR A 435 -5.84 1.82 2.25
C THR A 435 -5.81 3.31 2.57
N ALA A 436 -6.03 4.19 1.58
CA ALA A 436 -5.94 5.64 1.76
C ALA A 436 -7.24 6.26 2.28
N GLY A 437 -8.38 5.86 1.70
CA GLY A 437 -9.67 6.51 1.94
C GLY A 437 -9.73 7.95 1.41
N TRP A 438 -10.73 8.71 1.85
CA TRP A 438 -10.89 10.15 1.56
C TRP A 438 -10.85 10.54 0.08
N GLY A 439 -11.33 9.67 -0.81
CA GLY A 439 -11.37 9.93 -2.26
C GLY A 439 -10.06 9.71 -3.01
N LEU A 440 -8.98 9.31 -2.32
CA LEU A 440 -7.67 9.11 -2.96
C LEU A 440 -7.66 7.80 -3.79
N PRO A 441 -7.26 7.85 -5.08
CA PRO A 441 -7.20 6.67 -5.95
C PRO A 441 -5.96 5.81 -5.66
N ALA A 442 -5.87 4.64 -6.28
CA ALA A 442 -4.71 3.75 -6.16
C ALA A 442 -3.46 4.29 -6.89
N ASN A 443 -3.60 5.22 -7.84
CA ASN A 443 -2.43 5.86 -8.45
C ASN A 443 -1.88 6.96 -7.53
N ALA A 444 -0.55 7.07 -7.47
CA ALA A 444 0.12 8.12 -6.69
C ALA A 444 1.54 8.37 -7.19
N ILE A 445 2.00 9.60 -7.00
CA ILE A 445 3.39 10.04 -7.10
C ILE A 445 3.79 10.54 -5.72
N GLU A 446 4.42 9.67 -4.94
CA GLU A 446 4.88 9.96 -3.59
C GLU A 446 6.28 10.57 -3.65
N PHE A 447 6.53 11.64 -2.89
CA PHE A 447 7.85 12.26 -2.87
C PHE A 447 8.23 12.68 -1.46
N SER A 448 9.50 12.42 -1.11
CA SER A 448 10.03 12.79 0.20
C SER A 448 11.54 12.90 0.23
N GLN A 449 12.06 13.60 1.24
CA GLN A 449 13.47 13.54 1.58
C GLN A 449 13.73 12.33 2.48
N VAL A 450 14.70 11.50 2.10
CA VAL A 450 15.19 10.43 2.97
C VAL A 450 16.18 11.04 3.96
N SER A 451 15.86 10.92 5.24
CA SER A 451 16.73 11.38 6.32
C SER A 451 17.91 10.42 6.47
N ASP A 452 18.94 10.59 5.66
CA ASP A 452 20.23 9.93 5.84
C ASP A 452 21.27 10.96 6.29
N ALA A 453 21.61 10.92 7.58
CA ALA A 453 22.59 11.82 8.17
C ALA A 453 24.00 11.65 7.58
N SER A 454 24.30 10.51 6.95
CA SER A 454 25.64 10.21 6.43
C SER A 454 25.96 10.89 5.09
N LEU A 455 24.94 11.29 4.32
CA LEU A 455 25.12 11.76 2.94
C LEU A 455 25.37 13.28 2.82
N GLY A 456 25.31 14.05 3.92
CA GLY A 456 25.51 15.51 3.92
C GLY A 456 24.46 16.33 3.15
N SER A 457 23.68 15.68 2.28
CA SER A 457 22.45 16.14 1.63
C SER A 457 21.45 15.00 1.65
N SER A 458 20.21 15.27 2.05
CA SER A 458 19.14 14.26 2.06
C SER A 458 18.66 13.99 0.63
N PRO A 459 18.82 12.77 0.08
CA PRO A 459 18.29 12.45 -1.23
C PRO A 459 16.78 12.64 -1.25
N ILE A 460 16.28 13.14 -2.38
CA ILE A 460 14.86 13.10 -2.69
C ILE A 460 14.56 11.73 -3.28
N VAL A 461 13.52 11.06 -2.82
CA VAL A 461 12.97 9.87 -3.47
C VAL A 461 11.58 10.18 -3.96
N ILE A 462 11.32 9.86 -5.22
CA ILE A 462 10.03 10.01 -5.91
C ILE A 462 9.59 8.63 -6.38
N GLY A 463 8.55 8.09 -5.75
CA GLY A 463 7.93 6.81 -6.10
C GLY A 463 6.69 7.05 -6.95
N ILE A 464 6.65 6.48 -8.15
CA ILE A 464 5.54 6.61 -9.09
C ILE A 464 4.82 5.27 -9.17
N THR A 465 3.50 5.27 -8.98
CA THR A 465 2.67 4.06 -9.03
C THR A 465 1.50 4.23 -10.00
N LEU A 466 1.16 3.17 -10.73
CA LEU A 466 -0.08 3.14 -11.53
C LEU A 466 -1.28 2.67 -10.69
N SER A 467 -1.03 1.79 -9.72
CA SER A 467 -2.02 1.25 -8.81
C SER A 467 -1.31 0.62 -7.60
N GLY A 468 -1.07 1.40 -6.55
CA GLY A 468 -0.48 0.97 -5.28
C GLY A 468 -1.39 1.20 -4.08
N THR A 469 -0.94 0.70 -2.93
CA THR A 469 -1.56 0.95 -1.61
C THR A 469 -0.52 1.40 -0.59
N SER A 470 0.60 1.93 -1.08
CA SER A 470 1.65 2.59 -0.29
C SER A 470 1.09 3.81 0.45
N VAL A 471 0.13 4.52 -0.15
CA VAL A 471 -0.61 5.58 0.55
C VAL A 471 -1.68 4.96 1.44
N GLY A 472 -1.50 5.10 2.75
CA GLY A 472 -2.47 4.71 3.76
C GLY A 472 -2.19 3.33 4.37
N ARG A 473 -3.03 2.91 5.30
CA ARG A 473 -2.72 1.76 6.16
C ARG A 473 -3.23 0.44 5.62
N GLY A 474 -2.41 -0.58 5.77
CA GLY A 474 -2.82 -1.97 5.71
C GLY A 474 -1.90 -2.80 4.85
N TRP A 475 -2.41 -3.96 4.44
CA TRP A 475 -1.74 -4.88 3.52
C TRP A 475 -2.66 -5.26 2.36
N ASP A 476 -3.72 -4.47 2.13
CA ASP A 476 -4.62 -4.65 1.02
C ASP A 476 -3.87 -4.69 -0.30
N SER A 477 -4.45 -5.37 -1.29
CA SER A 477 -3.89 -5.41 -2.63
C SER A 477 -4.78 -4.66 -3.61
N VAL A 478 -4.16 -4.16 -4.66
CA VAL A 478 -4.81 -3.56 -5.84
C VAL A 478 -4.23 -4.21 -7.09
N GLY A 479 -4.96 -4.14 -8.20
CA GLY A 479 -4.66 -4.95 -9.38
C GLY A 479 -4.02 -4.17 -10.53
N HIS A 480 -2.96 -4.74 -11.10
CA HIS A 480 -2.47 -4.46 -12.44
C HIS A 480 -3.10 -5.44 -13.43
N ALA A 481 -3.68 -4.94 -14.52
CA ALA A 481 -4.30 -5.75 -15.56
C ALA A 481 -3.24 -6.50 -16.39
N ALA A 482 -3.67 -7.54 -17.10
CA ALA A 482 -2.80 -8.21 -18.07
C ALA A 482 -2.61 -7.32 -19.31
N GLY A 483 -1.42 -7.33 -19.88
CA GLY A 483 -1.06 -6.53 -21.06
C GLY A 483 0.35 -5.95 -20.95
N THR A 484 0.74 -5.14 -21.93
CA THR A 484 2.03 -4.45 -21.94
C THR A 484 1.88 -3.04 -21.42
N TYR A 485 2.59 -2.76 -20.33
CA TYR A 485 2.78 -1.41 -19.83
C TYR A 485 3.99 -0.78 -20.49
N ARG A 486 3.93 0.51 -20.80
CA ARG A 486 5.04 1.27 -21.37
C ARG A 486 5.32 2.49 -20.52
N ASN A 487 6.58 2.80 -20.26
CA ASN A 487 7.02 3.97 -19.53
C ASN A 487 8.03 4.76 -20.35
N ARG A 488 7.54 5.70 -21.16
CA ARG A 488 8.37 6.70 -21.81
C ARG A 488 8.63 7.86 -20.87
N MET A 489 9.90 8.04 -20.53
CA MET A 489 10.39 9.16 -19.75
C MET A 489 11.35 10.02 -20.56
N ARG A 490 11.21 11.34 -20.46
CA ARG A 490 12.18 12.30 -21.01
C ARG A 490 12.81 13.09 -19.87
N ILE A 491 14.14 13.07 -19.81
CA ILE A 491 14.93 13.79 -18.82
C ILE A 491 15.66 14.94 -19.50
N GLU A 492 15.38 16.17 -19.08
CA GLU A 492 16.02 17.39 -19.57
C GLU A 492 16.71 18.10 -18.40
N TRP A 493 18.02 18.29 -18.50
CA TRP A 493 18.76 19.10 -17.52
C TRP A 493 18.61 20.59 -17.85
N MET A 494 18.33 21.40 -16.83
CA MET A 494 18.09 22.82 -17.03
C MET A 494 19.41 23.58 -16.91
N GLU A 495 19.74 24.40 -17.91
CA GLU A 495 20.87 25.31 -17.85
C GLU A 495 20.53 26.50 -16.93
N LYS A 496 21.52 26.95 -16.14
CA LYS A 496 21.35 28.02 -15.13
C LYS A 496 20.93 29.38 -15.73
N SER A 497 20.91 29.51 -17.05
CA SER A 497 20.71 30.74 -17.82
C SER A 497 19.25 31.10 -18.14
N ALA A 498 18.29 30.22 -17.86
CA ALA A 498 16.87 30.55 -18.03
C ALA A 498 16.30 31.06 -16.69
N GLU A 499 16.42 32.36 -16.43
CA GLU A 499 15.57 33.02 -15.43
C GLU A 499 14.11 32.77 -15.81
N PHE A 500 13.48 31.81 -15.14
CA PHE A 500 12.05 31.59 -15.26
C PHE A 500 11.37 32.86 -14.78
N GLY A 501 10.79 33.61 -15.71
CA GLY A 501 9.95 34.76 -15.44
C GLY A 501 8.65 34.33 -14.79
N ILE A 502 8.72 33.85 -13.53
CA ILE A 502 7.57 33.79 -12.64
C ILE A 502 7.21 35.25 -12.39
N ARG A 503 6.34 35.80 -13.24
CA ARG A 503 5.72 37.09 -12.98
C ARG A 503 4.93 36.92 -11.69
N ASN A 504 5.42 37.51 -10.61
CA ASN A 504 4.62 37.70 -9.40
C ASN A 504 3.39 38.51 -9.83
N SER A 505 2.25 37.85 -10.00
CA SER A 505 0.96 38.52 -10.00
C SER A 505 0.65 38.83 -8.54
N GLU A 506 0.96 40.07 -8.13
CA GLU A 506 0.38 40.68 -6.92
C GLU A 506 -1.13 40.91 -7.09
#